data_AF-A0A2W4IT43-F1
#
_entry.id   AF-A0A2W4IT43-F1
#
_cell.length_a   1.000
_cell.length_b   1.000
_cell.length_c   1.000
_cell.angle_alpha   90.00
_cell.angle_beta   90.00
_cell.angle_gamma   90.00
#
_symmetry.space_group_name_H-M   'P 1'
#
loop_
_entity.id
_entity.type
_entity.pdbx_description
1 polymer ?
#
loop_
_entity_poly.entity_id
_entity_poly.type
_entity_poly.pdbx_seq_one_letter_code
_entity_poly.pdbx_strand_id
1 'polypeptide(L)'
;MTSDRASDTTTDAGGFVPGLEGVVAFRTEIAEPDRDGGALRYRGVDIEDLTGRATFGDVWARLGDGGFALGPPPAGPFPPPGQPANARAT
;
A
#
# COMPACT_ATOMS: atom_id res chain seq x y z
N MET A 1 -2.56 42.66 34.38
CA MET A 1 -1.42 43.06 33.53
C MET A 1 -0.25 42.18 33.95
N THR A 2 0.28 41.26 33.16
CA THR A 2 0.18 41.03 31.72
C THR A 2 0.51 39.55 31.49
N SER A 3 -0.36 38.86 30.74
CA SER A 3 0.00 37.59 30.10
C SER A 3 1.18 37.82 29.17
N ASP A 4 2.22 37.00 29.27
CA ASP A 4 3.12 36.82 28.13
C ASP A 4 3.46 35.34 27.98
N ARG A 5 2.47 34.59 27.50
CA ARG A 5 2.74 33.36 26.75
C ARG A 5 3.11 33.85 25.35
N ALA A 6 4.40 34.11 25.14
CA ALA A 6 4.96 34.28 23.82
C ALA A 6 4.83 32.95 23.07
N SER A 7 3.67 32.74 22.47
CA SER A 7 3.58 32.01 21.23
C SER A 7 4.38 32.78 20.19
N ASP A 8 4.98 32.02 19.28
CA ASP A 8 5.45 32.46 17.97
C ASP A 8 6.94 32.83 17.89
N THR A 9 7.74 31.90 17.34
CA THR A 9 8.67 32.11 16.22
C THR A 9 9.55 30.86 16.07
N THR A 10 9.12 29.86 15.27
CA THR A 10 10.02 29.03 14.42
C THR A 10 9.16 28.33 13.35
N THR A 11 8.63 29.14 12.43
CA THR A 11 8.39 28.78 11.02
C THR A 11 9.37 29.75 10.32
N ASP A 12 10.26 29.43 9.37
CA ASP A 12 10.12 28.63 8.16
C ASP A 12 11.49 28.67 7.43
N ALA A 13 11.92 27.55 6.85
CA ALA A 13 12.63 27.58 5.56
C ALA A 13 11.92 26.65 4.57
N GLY A 14 11.25 25.61 5.08
CA GLY A 14 9.96 25.11 4.59
C GLY A 14 9.13 24.72 5.81
N GLY A 15 8.00 25.38 6.07
CA GLY A 15 7.16 25.13 7.24
C GLY A 15 6.84 23.64 7.39
N PHE A 16 6.79 23.13 8.62
CA PHE A 16 6.42 21.74 8.86
C PHE A 16 4.99 21.50 8.35
N VAL A 17 4.87 20.60 7.37
CA VAL A 17 3.58 20.14 6.86
C VAL A 17 3.33 18.73 7.39
N PRO A 18 2.27 18.52 8.20
CA PRO A 18 1.90 17.18 8.65
C PRO A 18 1.57 16.25 7.47
N GLY A 19 2.09 15.01 7.50
CA GLY A 19 1.91 14.02 6.42
C GLY A 19 3.14 13.87 5.53
N LEU A 20 2.99 13.14 4.42
CA LEU A 20 4.07 12.87 3.44
C LEU A 20 3.63 13.14 2.00
N GLU A 21 2.66 14.04 1.81
CA GLU A 21 2.19 14.41 0.48
C GLU A 21 3.35 15.02 -0.34
N GLY A 22 3.54 14.53 -1.56
CA GLY A 22 4.64 14.94 -2.43
C GLY A 22 6.02 14.38 -2.06
N VAL A 23 6.17 13.68 -0.93
CA VAL A 23 7.46 13.09 -0.50
C VAL A 23 7.62 11.70 -1.08
N VAL A 24 8.65 11.51 -1.90
CA VAL A 24 9.03 10.19 -2.42
C VAL A 24 9.94 9.48 -1.41
N ALA A 25 9.39 8.49 -0.69
CA ALA A 25 10.16 7.69 0.26
C ALA A 25 10.97 6.56 -0.40
N PHE A 26 10.40 5.92 -1.43
CA PHE A 26 11.02 4.78 -2.12
C PHE A 26 10.66 4.78 -3.61
N ARG A 27 11.48 4.09 -4.40
CA ARG A 27 11.14 3.65 -5.76
C ARG A 27 10.73 2.19 -5.71
N THR A 28 9.77 1.80 -6.56
CA THR A 28 9.25 0.44 -6.59
C THR A 28 8.95 0.02 -8.02
N GLU A 29 9.03 -1.28 -8.28
CA GLU A 29 8.65 -1.93 -9.54
C GLU A 29 7.34 -2.73 -9.40
N ILE A 30 6.68 -2.66 -8.23
CA ILE A 30 5.50 -3.48 -7.92
C ILE A 30 4.28 -3.02 -8.70
N ALA A 31 4.03 -1.71 -8.73
CA ALA A 31 2.88 -1.12 -9.37
C ALA A 31 3.23 0.22 -10.02
N GLU A 32 2.64 0.48 -11.17
CA GLU A 32 2.76 1.72 -11.93
C GLU A 32 1.37 2.35 -12.05
N PRO A 33 1.00 3.27 -11.14
CA PRO A 33 -0.25 4.02 -11.24
C PRO A 33 -0.08 5.22 -12.19
N ASP A 34 -0.88 5.28 -13.25
CA ASP A 34 -0.98 6.41 -14.16
C ASP A 34 -2.20 7.24 -13.80
N ARG A 35 -2.01 8.29 -12.99
CA ARG A 35 -3.10 9.13 -12.50
C ARG A 35 -3.84 9.86 -13.64
N ASP A 36 -3.11 10.32 -14.65
CA ASP A 36 -3.67 11.14 -15.71
C ASP A 36 -4.27 10.27 -16.83
N GLY A 37 -3.67 9.11 -17.10
CA GLY A 37 -4.17 8.14 -18.07
C GLY A 37 -5.21 7.15 -17.52
N GLY A 38 -5.41 7.09 -16.20
CA GLY A 38 -6.40 6.23 -15.54
C GLY A 38 -6.04 4.75 -15.50
N ALA A 39 -4.80 4.38 -15.84
CA ALA A 39 -4.34 3.01 -15.87
C ALA A 39 -3.64 2.61 -14.56
N LEU A 40 -3.76 1.33 -14.19
CA LEU A 40 -3.01 0.73 -13.09
C LEU A 40 -2.40 -0.58 -13.55
N ARG A 41 -1.06 -0.69 -13.45
CA ARG A 41 -0.34 -1.89 -13.85
C ARG A 41 0.35 -2.54 -12.67
N TYR A 42 0.15 -3.85 -12.50
CA TYR A 42 0.89 -4.66 -11.55
C TYR A 42 2.01 -5.40 -12.26
N ARG A 43 3.26 -5.06 -11.92
CA ARG A 43 4.47 -5.59 -12.58
C ARG A 43 4.32 -5.52 -14.12
N GLY A 44 3.85 -4.38 -14.64
CA GLY A 44 3.65 -4.14 -16.08
C GLY A 44 2.38 -4.73 -16.72
N VAL A 45 1.53 -5.48 -16.00
CA VAL A 45 0.25 -6.00 -16.54
C VAL A 45 -0.91 -5.13 -16.08
N ASP A 46 -1.76 -4.73 -17.01
CA ASP A 46 -2.93 -3.91 -16.73
C ASP A 46 -3.94 -4.64 -15.83
N ILE A 47 -4.56 -3.91 -14.89
CA ILE A 47 -5.58 -4.46 -14.00
C ILE A 47 -6.81 -4.97 -14.75
N GLU A 48 -7.14 -4.37 -15.90
CA GLU A 48 -8.24 -4.80 -16.75
C GLU A 48 -7.98 -6.18 -17.38
N ASP A 49 -6.72 -6.50 -17.66
CA ASP A 49 -6.30 -7.81 -18.16
C ASP A 49 -6.27 -8.90 -17.08
N LEU A 50 -6.30 -8.52 -15.80
CA LEU A 50 -6.37 -9.45 -14.67
C LEU A 50 -7.81 -9.70 -14.23
N THR A 51 -8.66 -8.68 -14.35
CA THR A 51 -10.03 -8.71 -13.82
C THR A 51 -10.87 -9.77 -14.55
N GLY A 52 -11.44 -10.70 -13.78
CA GLY A 52 -12.23 -11.82 -14.33
C GLY A 52 -11.41 -12.91 -15.03
N ARG A 53 -10.08 -12.76 -15.09
CA ARG A 53 -9.16 -13.73 -15.73
C ARG A 53 -8.20 -14.38 -14.73
N ALA A 54 -7.78 -13.64 -13.72
CA ALA A 54 -6.91 -14.10 -12.64
C ALA A 54 -7.66 -14.16 -11.31
N THR A 55 -7.35 -15.15 -10.48
CA THR A 55 -7.83 -15.17 -9.10
C THR A 55 -7.02 -14.20 -8.24
N PHE A 56 -7.55 -13.86 -7.06
CA PHE A 56 -6.78 -13.08 -6.08
C PHE A 56 -5.43 -13.75 -5.74
N GLY A 57 -5.39 -15.08 -5.64
CA GLY A 57 -4.16 -15.84 -5.37
C GLY A 57 -3.10 -15.65 -6.46
N ASP A 58 -3.52 -15.64 -7.72
CA ASP A 58 -2.63 -15.44 -8.88
C ASP A 58 -2.03 -14.03 -8.87
N VAL A 59 -2.86 -13.01 -8.58
CA VAL A 59 -2.40 -11.61 -8.47
C VAL A 59 -1.45 -11.45 -7.27
N TRP A 60 -1.75 -12.08 -6.14
CA TRP A 60 -0.89 -12.03 -4.96
C TRP A 60 0.50 -12.61 -5.22
N ALA A 61 0.57 -13.80 -5.83
CA ALA A 61 1.84 -14.42 -6.22
C ALA A 61 2.65 -13.50 -7.15
N ARG A 62 1.98 -12.84 -8.11
CA ARG A 62 2.62 -11.87 -9.02
C ARG A 62 3.23 -10.68 -8.27
N LEU A 63 2.52 -10.11 -7.30
CA LEU A 63 3.00 -8.94 -6.57
C LEU A 63 4.24 -9.26 -5.73
N GLY A 64 4.23 -10.43 -5.07
CA GLY A 64 5.36 -10.92 -4.27
C GLY A 64 6.60 -11.21 -5.13
N ASP A 65 6.49 -12.19 -6.03
CA ASP A 65 7.66 -12.81 -6.67
C ASP A 65 7.86 -12.39 -8.14
N GLY A 66 6.94 -11.62 -8.72
CA GLY A 66 7.01 -11.17 -10.11
C GLY A 66 6.61 -12.22 -11.16
N GLY A 67 6.17 -13.41 -10.74
CA GLY A 67 5.72 -14.50 -11.61
C GLY A 67 4.39 -15.12 -11.17
N PHE A 68 3.77 -15.95 -12.03
CA PHE A 68 2.61 -16.77 -11.70
C PHE A 68 3.03 -18.04 -10.92
N ALA A 69 3.82 -17.87 -9.86
CA ALA A 69 4.05 -18.98 -8.94
C ALA A 69 2.71 -19.40 -8.34
N LEU A 70 2.60 -20.68 -7.91
CA LEU A 70 1.48 -21.14 -7.11
C LEU A 70 1.22 -20.09 -6.02
N GLY A 71 0.02 -19.52 -6.02
CA GLY A 71 -0.40 -18.56 -5.03
C GLY A 71 -0.08 -19.04 -3.61
N PRO A 72 -0.11 -18.15 -2.61
CA PRO A 72 0.15 -18.53 -1.23
C PRO A 72 -0.73 -19.74 -0.88
N PRO A 73 -0.23 -20.68 -0.04
CA PRO A 73 -1.02 -21.83 0.36
C PRO A 73 -2.40 -21.36 0.79
N PRO A 74 -3.48 -22.09 0.43
CA PRO A 74 -4.83 -21.65 0.72
C PRO A 74 -4.92 -21.25 2.19
N ALA A 75 -5.39 -20.03 2.43
CA ALA A 75 -5.59 -19.57 3.79
C ALA A 75 -6.47 -20.61 4.50
N GLY A 76 -6.02 -21.08 5.67
CA GLY A 76 -6.82 -21.98 6.48
C GLY A 76 -8.20 -21.36 6.76
N PRO A 77 -9.20 -22.18 7.14
CA PRO A 77 -10.54 -21.67 7.44
C PRO A 77 -10.45 -20.48 8.39
N PHE A 78 -11.17 -19.39 8.04
CA PHE A 78 -11.20 -18.19 8.86
C PHE A 78 -11.71 -18.57 10.26
N PRO A 79 -11.08 -18.09 11.34
CA PRO A 79 -11.56 -18.36 12.68
C PRO A 79 -13.02 -17.89 12.81
N PRO A 80 -13.87 -18.60 13.57
CA PRO A 80 -15.25 -18.20 13.76
C PRO A 80 -15.33 -16.76 14.30
N PRO A 81 -16.41 -16.01 13.96
CA PRO A 81 -16.59 -14.65 14.44
C PRO A 81 -16.43 -14.59 15.97
N GLY A 82 -15.50 -13.77 16.45
CA GLY A 82 -15.25 -13.58 17.89
C GLY A 82 -13.95 -14.17 18.43
N GLN A 83 -13.10 -14.80 17.59
CA GLN A 83 -11.77 -15.26 18.01
C GLN A 83 -10.65 -14.39 17.39
N PRO A 84 -9.64 -13.94 18.18
CA PRO A 84 -8.52 -13.17 17.64
C PRO A 84 -7.67 -14.04 16.71
N ALA A 85 -7.39 -13.56 15.51
CA ALA A 85 -6.52 -14.24 14.55
C ALA A 85 -5.07 -14.19 15.04
N ASN A 86 -4.50 -15.33 15.43
CA ASN A 86 -3.07 -15.48 15.67
C ASN A 86 -2.41 -16.04 14.40
N ALA A 87 -1.94 -15.17 13.51
CA ALA A 87 -1.18 -15.60 12.35
C ALA A 87 0.20 -16.10 12.79
N ARG A 88 0.37 -17.41 12.97
CA ARG A 88 1.68 -18.06 13.04
C ARG A 88 1.83 -18.99 11.85
N ALA A 89 2.50 -18.50 10.80
CA ALA A 89 3.03 -19.37 9.76
C ALA A 89 4.20 -20.16 10.37
N THR A 90 4.11 -21.49 10.33
CA THR A 90 5.19 -22.43 10.67
C THR A 90 5.74 -23.06 9.40
#